data_AF-A0A377BYL6-F1
#
_entry.id   AF-A0A377BYL6-F1
#
_cell.length_a   1.000
_cell.length_b   1.000
_cell.length_c   1.000
_cell.angle_alpha   90.00
_cell.angle_beta   90.00
_cell.angle_gamma   90.00
#
_symmetry.space_group_name_H-M   'P 1'
#
loop_
_entity.id
_entity.type
_entity.pdbx_description
1 polymer ?
#
loop_
_entity_poly.entity_id
_entity_poly.type
_entity_poly.pdbx_seq_one_letter_code
_entity_poly.pdbx_strand_id
1 'polypeptide(L)'
;MVQHVELAIAGIRRLKRAKQMPFDLILMDIQMPDMDGIRACELIHQLPHQQQTPVIAVTAHAMAGQKEKLLGAGMSDYLAKPIEEERLHNLLLRYKPGSGIRLAS
;
A
#
# COMPACT_ATOMS: atom_id res chain seq x y z
N MET A 1 -6.60 -15.60 -3.71
CA MET A 1 -5.97 -15.11 -4.96
C MET A 1 -6.20 -13.61 -4.99
N VAL A 2 -5.21 -12.76 -5.25
CA VAL A 2 -5.45 -11.30 -5.35
C VAL A 2 -6.40 -11.10 -6.53
N GLN A 3 -7.62 -10.63 -6.28
CA GLN A 3 -8.65 -10.54 -7.32
C GLN A 3 -8.67 -9.17 -7.99
N HIS A 4 -8.03 -8.17 -7.37
CA HIS A 4 -8.02 -6.82 -7.90
C HIS A 4 -6.71 -6.09 -7.60
N VAL A 5 -5.99 -5.72 -8.66
CA VAL A 5 -4.81 -4.85 -8.57
C VAL A 5 -5.15 -3.57 -9.32
N GLU A 6 -5.29 -2.46 -8.60
CA GLU A 6 -5.55 -1.14 -9.21
C GLU A 6 -4.36 -0.22 -8.93
N LEU A 7 -3.71 0.26 -10.00
CA LEU A 7 -2.63 1.22 -9.91
C LEU A 7 -3.23 2.62 -9.69
N ALA A 8 -3.15 3.13 -8.46
CA ALA A 8 -3.55 4.50 -8.14
C ALA A 8 -2.46 5.48 -8.58
N ILE A 9 -2.36 5.73 -9.88
CA ILE A 9 -1.55 6.82 -10.43
C ILE A 9 -2.30 8.13 -10.19
N ALA A 10 -1.82 8.88 -9.20
CA ALA A 10 -2.12 10.28 -8.88
C ALA A 10 -3.58 10.63 -8.54
N GLY A 11 -3.75 11.16 -7.32
CA GLY A 11 -4.90 11.94 -6.90
C GLY A 11 -6.11 11.13 -6.44
N ILE A 12 -6.85 11.72 -5.48
CA ILE A 12 -8.11 11.23 -4.89
C ILE A 12 -9.17 10.86 -5.95
N ARG A 13 -8.99 11.30 -7.21
CA ARG A 13 -9.94 11.13 -8.32
C ARG A 13 -10.18 9.67 -8.72
N ARG A 14 -9.21 8.75 -8.52
CA ARG A 14 -9.39 7.30 -8.73
C ARG A 14 -9.96 6.55 -7.51
N LEU A 15 -10.08 7.19 -6.34
CA LEU A 15 -10.63 6.57 -5.13
C LEU A 15 -12.16 6.40 -5.15
N LYS A 16 -12.84 6.69 -6.26
CA LYS A 16 -14.29 6.44 -6.39
C LYS A 16 -14.65 4.96 -6.21
N ARG A 17 -13.79 4.04 -6.65
CA ARG A 17 -13.93 2.59 -6.39
C ARG A 17 -13.58 2.21 -4.96
N ALA A 18 -12.57 2.87 -4.38
CA ALA A 18 -12.16 2.67 -2.99
C ALA A 18 -13.30 2.90 -1.99
N LYS A 19 -14.27 3.77 -2.34
CA LYS A 19 -15.48 4.03 -1.54
C LYS A 19 -16.51 2.89 -1.58
N GLN A 20 -16.42 1.97 -2.53
CA GLN A 20 -17.44 0.93 -2.75
C GLN A 20 -16.98 -0.45 -2.29
N MET A 21 -15.67 -0.75 -2.36
CA MET A 21 -15.09 -2.01 -1.89
C MET A 21 -13.67 -1.79 -1.35
N PRO A 22 -13.25 -2.55 -0.29
CA PRO A 22 -11.87 -2.55 0.19
C PRO A 22 -10.92 -3.04 -0.91
N PHE A 23 -9.73 -2.43 -1.02
CA PHE A 23 -8.67 -3.04 -1.81
C PHE A 23 -7.96 -4.13 -1.01
N ASP A 24 -7.47 -5.15 -1.72
CA ASP A 24 -6.63 -6.21 -1.13
C ASP A 24 -5.26 -5.66 -0.70
N LEU A 25 -4.70 -4.74 -1.50
CA LEU A 25 -3.38 -4.14 -1.33
C LEU A 25 -3.29 -2.85 -2.16
N ILE A 26 -2.56 -1.86 -1.66
CA ILE A 26 -2.21 -0.64 -2.40
C ILE A 26 -0.69 -0.55 -2.52
N LEU A 27 -0.17 -0.37 -3.73
CA LEU A 27 1.21 0.05 -3.96
C LEU A 27 1.22 1.58 -4.16
N MET A 28 1.97 2.30 -3.33
CA MET A 28 1.97 3.77 -3.27
C MET A 28 3.36 4.33 -3.57
N ASP A 29 3.50 5.13 -4.62
CA ASP A 29 4.74 5.86 -4.88
C ASP A 29 4.93 6.97 -3.82
N ILE A 30 6.10 7.01 -3.18
CA ILE A 30 6.44 8.05 -2.21
C ILE A 30 6.83 9.34 -2.90
N GLN A 31 7.51 9.23 -4.04
CA GLN A 31 7.99 10.37 -4.79
C GLN A 31 6.98 10.73 -5.88
N MET A 32 5.95 11.48 -5.49
CA MET A 32 4.99 12.07 -6.43
C MET A 32 5.20 13.59 -6.53
N PRO A 33 5.01 14.19 -7.72
CA PRO A 33 5.29 15.61 -7.95
C PRO A 33 4.35 16.57 -7.19
N ASP A 34 3.11 16.16 -6.91
CA ASP A 34 2.07 17.06 -6.38
C ASP A 34 1.72 16.82 -4.90
N MET A 35 1.96 15.62 -4.36
CA MET A 35 1.55 15.22 -3.00
C MET A 35 2.47 14.14 -2.45
N ASP A 36 2.87 14.21 -1.19
CA ASP A 36 3.64 13.13 -0.54
C ASP A 36 2.81 11.83 -0.47
N GLY A 37 3.38 10.70 -0.88
CA GLY A 37 2.75 9.38 -0.78
C GLY A 37 2.36 9.00 0.66
N ILE A 38 3.06 9.53 1.66
CA ILE A 38 2.67 9.40 3.07
C ILE A 38 1.33 10.09 3.32
N ARG A 39 1.18 11.34 2.88
CA ARG A 39 -0.08 12.07 3.03
C ARG A 39 -1.22 11.40 2.26
N ALA A 40 -0.92 10.82 1.10
CA ALA A 40 -1.89 10.03 0.35
C ALA A 40 -2.37 8.80 1.14
N CYS A 41 -1.45 8.09 1.82
CA CYS A 41 -1.77 6.95 2.69
C CYS A 41 -2.72 7.36 3.82
N GLU A 42 -2.42 8.46 4.52
CA GLU A 42 -3.28 8.98 5.59
C GLU A 42 -4.70 9.28 5.09
N LEU A 43 -4.83 9.89 3.92
CA LEU A 43 -6.13 10.20 3.32
C LEU A 43 -6.88 8.95 2.88
N ILE A 44 -6.18 7.92 2.38
CA ILE A 44 -6.78 6.64 2.02
C ILE A 44 -7.34 5.94 3.26
N HIS A 45 -6.58 5.91 4.36
CA HIS A 45 -7.03 5.29 5.61
C HIS A 45 -8.19 6.03 6.29
N GLN A 46 -8.49 7.27 5.88
CA GLN A 46 -9.70 7.98 6.29
C GLN A 46 -10.95 7.58 5.48
N LEU A 47 -10.78 6.87 4.36
CA LEU A 47 -11.92 6.43 3.55
C LEU A 47 -12.61 5.22 4.20
N PRO A 48 -13.97 5.17 4.14
CA PRO A 48 -14.70 3.96 4.49
C PRO A 48 -14.19 2.77 3.67
N HIS A 49 -14.04 1.62 4.33
CA HIS A 49 -13.57 0.36 3.77
C HIS A 49 -12.07 0.27 3.46
N GLN A 50 -11.29 1.33 3.68
CA GLN A 50 -9.84 1.31 3.41
C GLN A 50 -9.00 1.45 4.67
N GLN A 51 -9.63 1.56 5.85
CA GLN A 51 -8.92 1.82 7.12
C GLN A 51 -7.89 0.74 7.47
N GLN A 52 -8.09 -0.49 7.01
CA GLN A 52 -7.21 -1.64 7.25
C GLN A 52 -6.50 -2.10 5.99
N THR A 53 -6.68 -1.41 4.87
CA THR A 53 -6.07 -1.80 3.60
C THR A 53 -4.55 -1.61 3.71
N PRO A 54 -3.75 -2.66 3.46
CA PRO A 54 -2.31 -2.54 3.50
C PRO A 54 -1.81 -1.61 2.39
N VAL A 55 -0.99 -0.62 2.78
CA VAL A 55 -0.36 0.32 1.85
C VAL A 55 1.14 0.09 1.85
N ILE A 56 1.68 -0.23 0.68
CA ILE A 56 3.09 -0.57 0.48
C ILE A 56 3.75 0.59 -0.22
N ALA A 57 4.75 1.18 0.43
CA ALA A 57 5.53 2.26 -0.14
C ALA A 57 6.34 1.75 -1.34
N VAL A 58 6.44 2.54 -2.40
CA VAL A 58 7.36 2.32 -3.51
C VAL A 58 8.28 3.54 -3.54
N THR A 59 9.57 3.34 -3.25
CA THR A 59 10.56 4.41 -3.10
C THR A 59 11.75 4.20 -4.03
N ALA A 60 12.30 5.27 -4.60
CA ALA A 60 13.57 5.19 -5.34
C ALA A 60 14.80 5.09 -4.42
N HIS A 61 14.66 5.42 -3.14
CA HIS A 61 15.75 5.40 -2.18
C HIS A 61 15.50 4.35 -1.10
N ALA A 62 16.24 3.24 -1.15
CA ALA A 62 16.19 2.20 -0.12
C ALA A 62 17.16 2.48 1.04
N MET A 63 17.26 3.73 1.49
CA MET A 63 18.22 4.09 2.54
C MET A 63 17.73 3.65 3.93
N ALA A 64 18.65 3.11 4.74
CA ALA A 64 18.40 2.80 6.15
C ALA A 64 17.85 4.03 6.87
N GLY A 65 16.77 3.88 7.65
CA GLY A 65 16.05 4.98 8.29
C GLY A 65 14.77 5.42 7.55
N GLN A 66 14.67 5.22 6.22
CA GLN A 66 13.41 5.49 5.51
C GLN A 66 12.34 4.46 5.86
N LYS A 67 12.73 3.20 6.06
CA LYS A 67 11.81 2.12 6.43
C LYS A 67 11.06 2.46 7.71
N GLU A 68 11.78 2.82 8.77
CA GLU A 68 11.21 3.14 10.07
C GLU A 68 10.26 4.34 9.97
N LYS A 69 10.61 5.35 9.16
CA LYS A 69 9.76 6.51 8.90
C LYS A 69 8.46 6.13 8.17
N LEU A 70 8.54 5.30 7.13
CA LEU A 70 7.37 4.88 6.35
C LEU A 70 6.43 4.01 7.19
N LEU A 71 6.98 3.05 7.94
CA LEU A 71 6.22 2.22 8.86
C LEU A 71 5.59 3.06 9.98
N GLY A 72 6.34 3.99 10.56
CA GLY A 72 5.83 4.92 11.59
C GLY A 72 4.73 5.86 11.08
N ALA A 73 4.65 6.09 9.77
CA ALA A 73 3.62 6.90 9.12
C ALA A 73 2.37 6.09 8.73
N GLY A 74 2.27 4.83 9.11
CA GLY A 74 1.10 3.98 8.88
C GLY A 74 1.18 3.11 7.62
N MET A 75 2.31 3.07 6.91
CA MET A 75 2.51 2.14 5.80
C MET A 75 2.85 0.74 6.32
N SER A 76 2.44 -0.28 5.57
CA SER A 76 2.55 -1.69 5.98
C SER A 76 3.89 -2.32 5.59
N ASP A 77 4.46 -1.93 4.46
CA ASP A 77 5.77 -2.40 3.97
C ASP A 77 6.31 -1.43 2.91
N TYR A 78 7.45 -1.77 2.29
CA TYR A 78 8.03 -1.00 1.19
C TYR A 78 8.70 -1.86 0.11
N LEU A 79 8.78 -1.30 -1.09
CA LEU A 79 9.53 -1.80 -2.24
C LEU A 79 10.45 -0.70 -2.75
N ALA A 80 11.70 -1.08 -3.03
CA ALA A 80 12.67 -0.21 -3.65
C ALA A 80 12.53 -0.27 -5.18
N LYS A 81 12.71 0.85 -5.87
CA LYS A 81 12.88 0.90 -7.33
C LYS A 81 14.36 0.65 -7.67
N PRO A 82 14.68 -0.07 -8.76
CA PRO A 82 13.76 -0.82 -9.61
C PRO A 82 13.13 -2.00 -8.85
N ILE A 83 11.83 -2.24 -9.05
CA ILE A 83 11.11 -3.30 -8.34
C ILE A 83 11.54 -4.65 -8.91
N GLU A 84 12.21 -5.46 -8.10
CA GLU A 84 12.53 -6.84 -8.42
C GLU A 84 11.26 -7.71 -8.39
N GLU A 85 11.06 -8.53 -9.42
CA GLU A 85 9.89 -9.39 -9.55
C GLU A 85 9.74 -10.35 -8.35
N GLU A 86 10.85 -10.94 -7.90
CA GLU A 86 10.85 -11.84 -6.74
C GLU A 86 10.39 -11.13 -5.46
N ARG A 87 10.83 -9.88 -5.23
CA ARG A 87 10.40 -9.09 -4.08
C ARG A 87 8.92 -8.75 -4.15
N LEU A 88 8.43 -8.36 -5.32
CA LEU A 88 7.02 -8.08 -5.52
C LEU A 88 6.18 -9.35 -5.30
N HIS A 89 6.60 -10.48 -5.85
CA HIS A 89 5.92 -11.76 -5.69
C HIS A 89 5.85 -12.18 -4.21
N ASN A 90 6.96 -12.13 -3.49
CA ASN A 90 7.02 -12.44 -2.05
C ASN A 90 6.13 -11.51 -1.23
N LEU A 91 6.09 -10.23 -1.59
CA LEU A 91 5.21 -9.26 -0.94
C LEU A 91 3.73 -9.58 -1.21
N LEU A 92 3.36 -9.86 -2.45
CA LEU A 92 1.98 -10.22 -2.80
C LEU A 92 1.52 -11.52 -2.12
N LEU A 93 2.42 -12.49 -1.95
CA LEU A 93 2.12 -13.70 -1.18
C LEU A 93 1.82 -13.41 0.29
N ARG A 94 2.54 -12.46 0.89
CA ARG A 94 2.34 -12.05 2.29
C ARG A 94 0.97 -11.41 2.52
N TYR A 95 0.49 -10.62 1.56
CA TYR A 95 -0.76 -9.86 1.67
C TYR A 95 -1.96 -10.50 0.94
N LYS A 96 -1.86 -11.78 0.52
CA LYS A 96 -2.97 -12.47 -0.16
C LYS A 96 -4.24 -12.50 0.71
N PRO A 97 -5.42 -12.14 0.16
CA PRO A 97 -6.69 -12.34 0.84
C PRO A 97 -6.94 -13.83 1.04
N GLY A 98 -7.25 -14.23 2.27
CA GLY A 98 -7.59 -15.62 2.62
C GLY A 98 -6.59 -16.36 3.52
N SER A 99 -5.46 -15.76 3.91
CA SER A 99 -4.70 -16.24 5.08
C SER A 99 -5.29 -15.64 6.34
N GLY A 100 -6.50 -16.08 6.68
CA GLY A 100 -7.07 -15.82 7.99
C GLY A 100 -6.23 -16.56 9.03
N ILE A 101 -5.29 -15.88 9.67
CA ILE A 101 -5.13 -16.13 11.10
C ILE A 101 -6.39 -15.57 11.75
N ARG A 102 -7.45 -16.39 11.76
CA ARG A 102 -8.41 -16.32 12.87
C ARG A 102 -7.57 -16.63 14.10
N LEU A 103 -7.21 -15.61 14.88
CA LEU A 103 -6.93 -15.83 16.28
C LEU A 103 -8.24 -16.40 16.85
N ALA A 104 -8.27 -17.72 16.99
CA ALA A 104 -9.31 -18.40 17.72
C ALA A 104 -9.31 -17.81 19.14
N SER A 105 -10.47 -17.28 19.50
CA SER A 105 -10.89 -16.98 20.87
C SER A 105 -10.68 -18.17 21.80
#